data_AF-A0AAW1B0N2-F1
#
_entry.id   AF-A0AAW1B0N2-F1
#
_cell.length_a   1.000
_cell.length_b   1.000
_cell.length_c   1.000
_cell.angle_alpha   90.00
_cell.angle_beta   90.00
_cell.angle_gamma   90.00
#
_symmetry.space_group_name_H-M   'P 1'
#
loop_
_entity.id
_entity.type
_entity.pdbx_description
1 polymer ?
#
loop_
_entity_poly.entity_id
_entity_poly.type
_entity_poly.pdbx_seq_one_letter_code
_entity_poly.pdbx_strand_id
1 'polypeptide(L)'
;MFGTDKQNAIANMQTVQSTLLSIQETMLKMQETILKNHVEMRGDINKLDNRVEMIQQTMEKNEAKIQSVEVGLDNVVKKVDILDTEMIASNKKMEEAIIYLEMEKAAFYLHFQNVIEEKEEDLGDIMADLISDVLQRDKQEILTEIDETYRIQTNYARRNRLP
;
A
#
# COMPACT_ATOMS: atom_id res chain seq x y z
N MET A 1 23.32 -5.03 -104.99
CA MET A 1 23.74 -4.88 -103.57
C MET A 1 23.01 -3.76 -102.80
N PHE A 2 22.14 -2.93 -103.41
CA PHE A 2 21.50 -1.80 -102.70
C PHE A 2 20.14 -2.09 -102.00
N GLY A 3 19.52 -3.25 -102.22
CA GLY A 3 18.19 -3.57 -101.66
C GLY A 3 18.20 -4.12 -100.23
N THR A 4 19.25 -4.86 -99.87
CA THR A 4 19.41 -5.53 -98.56
C THR A 4 19.73 -4.53 -97.44
N ASP A 5 20.51 -3.49 -97.72
CA ASP A 5 20.88 -2.48 -96.73
C ASP A 5 19.70 -1.59 -96.31
N LYS A 6 18.78 -1.32 -97.25
CA LYS A 6 17.56 -0.53 -96.98
C LYS A 6 16.53 -1.33 -96.16
N GLN A 7 16.39 -2.63 -96.42
CA GLN A 7 15.54 -3.52 -95.62
C GLN A 7 16.09 -3.70 -94.19
N ASN A 8 17.41 -3.89 -94.04
CA ASN A 8 18.06 -3.97 -92.73
C ASN A 8 17.90 -2.66 -91.92
N ALA A 9 18.00 -1.50 -92.58
CA ALA A 9 17.77 -0.20 -91.92
C ALA A 9 16.32 -0.02 -91.43
N ILE A 10 15.33 -0.49 -92.19
CA ILE A 10 13.91 -0.44 -91.80
C ILE A 10 13.62 -1.39 -90.63
N ALA A 11 14.14 -2.62 -90.67
CA ALA A 11 14.00 -3.60 -89.58
C ALA A 11 14.66 -3.11 -88.28
N ASN A 12 15.83 -2.47 -88.37
CA ASN A 12 16.51 -1.86 -87.22
C ASN A 12 15.69 -0.68 -86.65
N MET A 13 15.10 0.16 -87.50
CA MET A 13 14.26 1.28 -87.06
C MET A 13 13.00 0.79 -86.32
N GLN A 14 12.35 -0.26 -86.83
CA GLN A 14 11.19 -0.88 -86.16
C GLN A 14 11.57 -1.51 -84.82
N THR A 15 12.74 -2.16 -84.75
CA THR A 15 13.26 -2.75 -83.50
C THR A 15 13.56 -1.67 -82.44
N VAL A 16 14.20 -0.57 -82.84
CA VAL A 16 14.45 0.59 -81.97
C VAL A 16 13.14 1.21 -81.49
N GLN A 17 12.15 1.38 -82.37
CA GLN A 17 10.84 1.91 -82.01
C GLN A 17 10.10 1.01 -81.01
N SER A 18 10.10 -0.31 -81.23
CA SER A 18 9.49 -1.28 -80.31
C SER A 18 10.16 -1.26 -78.94
N THR A 19 11.49 -1.13 -78.91
CA THR A 19 12.26 -1.07 -77.65
C THR A 19 11.99 0.24 -76.92
N LEU A 20 11.87 1.36 -77.63
CA LEU A 20 11.51 2.64 -77.01
C LEU A 20 10.10 2.61 -76.42
N LEU A 21 9.13 2.03 -77.11
CA LEU A 21 7.76 1.88 -76.61
C LEU A 21 7.71 1.01 -75.35
N SER A 22 8.45 -0.10 -75.29
CA SER A 22 8.50 -0.93 -74.08
C SER A 22 9.18 -0.23 -72.90
N ILE A 23 10.22 0.59 -73.15
CA ILE A 23 10.83 1.45 -72.13
C ILE A 23 9.82 2.49 -71.62
N GLN A 24 9.05 3.11 -72.52
CA GLN A 24 8.03 4.08 -72.12
C GLN A 24 6.92 3.43 -71.30
N GLU A 25 6.45 2.24 -71.67
CA GLU A 25 5.43 1.51 -70.93
C GLU A 25 5.93 1.09 -69.53
N THR A 26 7.17 0.62 -69.42
CA THR A 26 7.77 0.29 -68.12
C THR A 26 7.98 1.53 -67.24
N MET A 27 8.37 2.67 -67.83
CA MET A 27 8.48 3.95 -67.13
C MET A 27 7.14 4.43 -66.58
N LEU A 28 6.05 4.32 -67.37
CA LEU A 28 4.70 4.67 -66.93
C LEU A 28 4.24 3.80 -65.75
N LYS A 29 4.41 2.47 -65.83
CA LYS A 29 4.09 1.54 -64.74
C LYS A 29 4.89 1.84 -63.47
N MET A 30 6.16 2.20 -63.62
CA MET A 30 7.01 2.61 -62.51
C MET A 30 6.50 3.89 -61.86
N GLN A 31 6.13 4.91 -62.65
CA GLN A 31 5.55 6.16 -62.13
C GLN A 31 4.24 5.92 -61.37
N GLU A 32 3.34 5.08 -61.92
CA GLU A 32 2.09 4.72 -61.26
C GLU A 32 2.34 4.02 -59.92
N THR A 33 3.28 3.08 -59.87
CA THR A 33 3.68 2.40 -58.64
C THR A 33 4.24 3.37 -57.60
N ILE A 34 5.09 4.31 -58.02
CA ILE A 34 5.65 5.35 -57.14
C ILE A 34 4.55 6.24 -56.58
N LEU A 35 3.61 6.69 -57.42
CA LEU A 35 2.49 7.53 -56.98
C LEU A 35 1.60 6.81 -55.97
N LYS A 36 1.27 5.54 -56.23
CA LYS A 36 0.49 4.71 -55.32
C LYS A 36 1.18 4.57 -53.96
N ASN A 37 2.46 4.20 -53.95
CA ASN A 37 3.25 4.07 -52.73
C ASN A 37 3.31 5.41 -51.96
N HIS A 38 3.49 6.54 -52.65
CA HIS A 38 3.53 7.85 -52.01
C HIS A 38 2.20 8.20 -51.33
N VAL A 39 1.06 7.91 -51.95
CA VAL A 39 -0.27 8.13 -51.36
C VAL A 39 -0.46 7.25 -50.12
N GLU A 40 -0.10 5.97 -50.21
CA GLU A 40 -0.19 5.03 -49.08
C GLU A 40 0.70 5.48 -47.91
N MET A 41 1.96 5.82 -48.18
CA MET A 41 2.90 6.33 -47.16
C MET A 41 2.39 7.60 -46.48
N ARG A 42 1.84 8.56 -47.24
CA ARG A 42 1.24 9.77 -46.66
C ARG A 42 0.07 9.41 -45.73
N GLY A 43 -0.74 8.43 -46.12
CA GLY A 43 -1.83 7.93 -45.28
C GLY A 43 -1.33 7.32 -43.97
N ASP A 44 -0.26 6.52 -44.02
CA ASP A 44 0.32 5.91 -42.83
C ASP A 44 1.03 6.92 -41.92
N ILE A 45 1.71 7.93 -42.50
CA ILE A 45 2.28 9.06 -41.75
C ILE A 45 1.18 9.79 -40.98
N ASN A 46 0.06 10.13 -41.61
CA ASN A 46 -1.04 10.81 -40.93
C ASN A 46 -1.64 9.96 -39.78
N LYS A 47 -1.72 8.64 -39.95
CA LYS A 47 -2.18 7.75 -38.87
C LYS A 47 -1.19 7.71 -37.72
N LEU A 48 0.12 7.71 -38.01
CA LEU A 48 1.16 7.77 -36.99
C LEU A 48 1.11 9.09 -36.24
N ASP A 49 0.97 10.23 -36.92
CA ASP A 49 0.87 11.55 -36.29
C ASP A 49 -0.30 11.61 -35.29
N ASN A 50 -1.49 11.13 -35.69
CA ASN A 50 -2.64 11.07 -34.80
C ASN A 50 -2.38 10.18 -33.56
N ARG A 51 -1.66 9.06 -33.74
CA ARG A 51 -1.31 8.17 -32.62
C ARG A 51 -0.29 8.81 -31.69
N VAL A 52 0.69 9.54 -32.24
CA VAL A 52 1.69 10.28 -31.45
C VAL A 52 0.99 11.37 -30.63
N GLU A 53 0.05 12.10 -31.21
CA GLU A 53 -0.71 13.12 -30.49
C GLU A 53 -1.52 12.52 -29.33
N MET A 54 -2.22 11.41 -29.55
CA MET A 54 -2.95 10.72 -28.47
C MET A 54 -2.03 10.23 -27.35
N ILE A 55 -0.83 9.74 -27.69
CA ILE A 55 0.17 9.31 -26.70
C ILE A 55 0.63 10.51 -25.88
N GLN A 56 0.94 11.63 -26.53
CA GLN A 56 1.39 12.86 -25.88
C GLN A 56 0.35 13.38 -24.87
N GLN A 57 -0.92 13.47 -25.28
CA GLN A 57 -2.01 13.87 -24.40
C GLN A 57 -2.19 12.93 -23.20
N THR A 58 -2.03 11.63 -23.42
CA THR A 58 -2.14 10.62 -22.35
C THR A 58 -0.96 10.71 -21.38
N MET A 59 0.25 10.99 -21.87
CA MET A 59 1.44 11.18 -21.06
C MET A 59 1.31 12.40 -20.14
N GLU A 60 0.89 13.54 -20.68
CA GLU A 60 0.67 14.77 -19.89
C GLU A 60 -0.38 14.55 -18.79
N LYS A 61 -1.47 13.86 -19.12
CA LYS A 61 -2.50 13.52 -18.13
C LYS A 61 -1.97 12.59 -17.04
N ASN A 62 -1.12 11.64 -17.39
CA ASN A 62 -0.53 10.71 -16.42
C ASN A 62 0.50 11.41 -15.53
N GLU A 63 1.31 12.31 -16.08
CA GLU A 63 2.27 13.12 -15.33
C GLU A 63 1.58 13.96 -14.26
N ALA A 64 0.50 14.66 -14.61
CA ALA A 64 -0.28 15.44 -13.64
C ALA A 64 -0.89 14.56 -12.52
N LYS A 65 -1.34 13.34 -12.85
CA LYS A 65 -1.84 12.39 -11.85
C LYS A 65 -0.73 11.89 -10.92
N ILE A 66 0.45 11.60 -11.46
CA ILE A 66 1.61 11.15 -10.67
C ILE A 66 1.99 12.23 -9.66
N GLN A 67 2.09 13.49 -10.09
CA GLN A 67 2.40 14.61 -9.19
C GLN A 67 1.38 14.73 -8.06
N SER A 68 0.08 14.60 -8.35
CA SER A 68 -0.96 14.61 -7.32
C SER A 68 -0.84 13.45 -6.34
N VAL A 69 -0.44 12.27 -6.80
CA VAL A 69 -0.21 11.09 -5.96
C VAL A 69 1.02 11.27 -5.08
N GLU A 70 2.10 11.83 -5.60
CA GLU A 70 3.34 12.10 -4.85
C GLU A 70 3.08 13.07 -3.69
N VAL A 71 2.35 14.16 -3.93
CA VAL A 71 1.95 15.10 -2.87
C VAL A 71 1.03 14.43 -1.85
N GLY A 72 0.11 13.57 -2.31
CA GLY A 72 -0.75 12.78 -1.42
C GLY A 72 0.05 11.85 -0.52
N LEU A 73 1.05 11.16 -1.08
CA LEU A 73 1.92 10.23 -0.37
C LEU A 73 2.77 10.95 0.68
N ASP A 74 3.38 12.08 0.34
CA ASP A 74 4.18 12.89 1.28
C ASP A 74 3.36 13.34 2.50
N ASN A 75 2.09 13.74 2.28
CA ASN A 75 1.18 14.10 3.36
C ASN A 75 0.81 12.89 4.25
N VAL A 76 0.62 11.71 3.65
CA VAL A 76 0.32 10.48 4.41
C VAL A 76 1.53 10.07 5.25
N VAL A 77 2.74 10.09 4.67
CA VAL A 77 3.98 9.78 5.40
C VAL A 77 4.14 10.68 6.61
N LYS A 78 4.00 12.00 6.45
CA LYS A 78 4.07 12.95 7.58
C LYS A 78 3.05 12.67 8.68
N LYS A 79 1.81 12.28 8.31
CA LYS A 79 0.78 11.91 9.30
C LYS A 79 1.15 10.63 10.05
N VAL A 80 1.72 9.65 9.36
CA VAL A 80 2.18 8.40 9.98
C VAL A 80 3.31 8.69 10.98
N ASP A 81 4.28 9.53 10.63
CA ASP A 81 5.39 9.88 11.54
C ASP A 81 4.90 10.58 12.82
N ILE A 82 3.91 11.47 12.69
CA ILE A 82 3.28 12.14 13.84
C ILE A 82 2.57 11.11 14.72
N LEU A 83 1.76 10.23 14.14
CA LEU A 83 1.03 9.19 14.89
C LEU A 83 1.98 8.23 15.60
N ASP A 84 3.09 7.85 14.97
CA ASP A 84 4.10 6.99 15.58
C ASP A 84 4.73 7.66 16.81
N THR A 85 5.09 8.94 16.68
CA THR A 85 5.65 9.73 17.79
C THR A 85 4.64 9.85 18.95
N GLU A 86 3.37 10.15 18.66
CA GLU A 86 2.31 10.25 19.66
C GLU A 86 2.06 8.90 20.36
N MET A 87 2.06 7.79 19.61
CA MET A 87 1.88 6.44 20.13
C MET A 87 3.02 6.06 21.08
N ILE A 88 4.27 6.33 20.72
CA ILE A 88 5.43 6.09 21.59
C ILE A 88 5.29 6.87 22.90
N ALA A 89 4.92 8.15 22.81
CA ALA A 89 4.73 8.98 24.00
C ALA A 89 3.58 8.48 24.89
N SER A 90 2.47 8.04 24.29
CA SER A 90 1.33 7.47 25.02
C SER A 90 1.70 6.16 25.71
N ASN A 91 2.40 5.26 25.01
CA ASN A 91 2.86 3.99 25.58
C ASN A 91 3.79 4.22 26.77
N LYS A 92 4.73 5.16 26.66
CA LYS A 92 5.61 5.52 27.78
C LYS A 92 4.83 6.01 29.01
N LYS A 93 3.85 6.90 28.82
CA LYS A 93 2.98 7.37 29.92
C LYS A 93 2.19 6.23 30.55
N MET A 94 1.71 5.30 29.73
CA MET A 94 0.96 4.13 30.20
C MET A 94 1.86 3.19 31.01
N GLU A 95 3.08 2.92 30.54
CA GLU A 95 4.08 2.14 31.27
C GLU A 95 4.41 2.78 32.62
N GLU A 96 4.65 4.09 32.66
CA GLU A 96 4.90 4.84 33.90
C GLU A 96 3.72 4.75 34.88
N ALA A 97 2.48 4.85 34.38
CA ALA A 97 1.28 4.71 35.20
C ALA A 97 1.10 3.30 35.75
N ILE A 98 1.39 2.26 34.95
CA ILE A 98 1.35 0.85 35.39
C ILE A 98 2.38 0.63 36.49
N ILE A 99 3.62 1.08 36.29
CA ILE A 99 4.70 0.95 37.29
C ILE A 99 4.26 1.61 38.59
N TYR A 100 3.70 2.83 38.53
CA TYR A 100 3.22 3.55 39.72
C TYR A 100 2.14 2.76 40.47
N LEU A 101 1.13 2.24 39.75
CA LEU A 101 0.05 1.45 40.35
C LEU A 101 0.56 0.13 40.95
N GLU A 102 1.51 -0.54 40.28
CA GLU A 102 2.16 -1.75 40.81
C GLU A 102 2.97 -1.44 42.07
N MET A 103 3.68 -0.31 42.11
CA MET A 103 4.40 0.16 43.28
C MET A 103 3.48 0.47 44.46
N GLU A 104 2.36 1.19 44.23
CA GLU A 104 1.36 1.48 45.26
C GLU A 104 0.73 0.18 45.79
N LYS A 105 0.37 -0.74 44.90
CA LYS A 105 -0.15 -2.07 45.27
C LYS A 105 0.86 -2.85 46.11
N ALA A 106 2.14 -2.87 45.73
CA ALA A 106 3.18 -3.54 46.49
C ALA A 106 3.39 -2.89 47.88
N ALA A 107 3.40 -1.56 47.94
CA ALA A 107 3.48 -0.82 49.20
C ALA A 107 2.30 -1.16 50.12
N PHE A 108 1.08 -1.21 49.58
CA PHE A 108 -0.11 -1.60 50.31
C PHE A 108 0.01 -3.02 50.87
N TYR A 109 0.40 -4.01 50.06
CA TYR A 109 0.59 -5.38 50.56
C TYR A 109 1.62 -5.47 51.69
N LEU A 110 2.73 -4.73 51.59
CA LEU A 110 3.74 -4.70 52.65
C LEU A 110 3.18 -4.11 53.95
N HIS A 111 2.29 -3.11 53.88
CA HIS A 111 1.64 -2.57 55.07
C HIS A 111 0.73 -3.60 55.72
N PHE A 112 -0.07 -4.32 54.94
CA PHE A 112 -0.95 -5.38 55.44
C PHE A 112 -0.20 -6.58 56.01
N GLN A 113 0.96 -6.95 55.43
CA GLN A 113 1.81 -8.01 56.00
C GLN A 113 2.33 -7.69 57.40
N ASN A 114 2.42 -6.41 57.75
CA ASN A 114 2.86 -5.97 59.07
C ASN A 114 1.71 -5.84 60.07
N VAL A 115 0.46 -6.03 59.65
CA VAL A 115 -0.69 -6.11 60.55
C VAL A 115 -0.73 -7.49 61.14
N ILE A 116 -0.57 -7.57 62.47
CA ILE A 116 -0.65 -8.82 63.23
C ILE A 116 -1.98 -8.78 63.97
N GLU A 117 -2.84 -9.77 63.74
CA GLU A 117 -4.07 -9.98 64.48
C GLU A 117 -3.75 -10.26 65.96
N GLU A 118 -4.29 -9.44 66.86
CA GLU A 118 -4.10 -9.63 68.30
C GLU A 118 -4.94 -10.80 68.84
N LYS A 119 -4.59 -11.28 70.04
CA LYS A 119 -5.36 -12.36 70.68
C LYS A 119 -6.78 -11.86 70.96
N GLU A 120 -7.78 -12.56 70.43
CA GLU A 120 -9.23 -12.22 70.50
C GLU A 120 -9.70 -11.18 69.46
N GLU A 121 -8.82 -10.74 68.55
CA GLU A 121 -9.21 -9.97 67.37
C GLU A 121 -9.57 -10.90 66.21
N ASP A 122 -10.61 -10.54 65.44
CA ASP A 122 -10.94 -11.16 64.15
C ASP A 122 -10.76 -10.11 63.05
N LEU A 123 -9.57 -10.10 62.47
CA LEU A 123 -9.19 -9.15 61.44
C LEU A 123 -10.07 -9.32 60.18
N GLY A 124 -10.54 -10.54 59.91
CA GLY A 124 -11.44 -10.83 58.79
C GLY A 124 -12.78 -10.13 58.96
N ASP A 125 -13.37 -10.21 60.15
CA ASP A 125 -14.64 -9.58 60.48
C ASP A 125 -14.54 -8.04 60.47
N ILE A 126 -13.44 -7.50 61.03
CA ILE A 126 -13.15 -6.05 61.02
C ILE A 126 -12.95 -5.53 59.60
N MET A 127 -12.19 -6.24 58.77
CA MET A 127 -12.00 -5.86 57.36
C MET A 127 -13.33 -5.89 56.60
N ALA A 128 -14.17 -6.90 56.84
CA ALA A 128 -15.48 -6.98 56.22
C ALA A 128 -16.39 -5.83 56.64
N ASP A 129 -16.42 -5.46 57.93
CA ASP A 129 -17.15 -4.29 58.41
C ASP A 129 -16.70 -3.02 57.69
N LEU A 130 -15.41 -2.70 57.72
CA LEU A 130 -14.85 -1.49 57.11
C LEU A 130 -15.12 -1.42 55.60
N ILE A 131 -14.96 -2.54 54.88
CA ILE A 131 -15.20 -2.61 53.44
C ILE A 131 -16.69 -2.49 53.13
N SER A 132 -17.55 -3.15 53.91
CA SER A 132 -19.01 -3.10 53.74
C SER A 132 -19.54 -1.68 53.93
N ASP A 133 -19.00 -0.95 54.91
CA ASP A 133 -19.33 0.45 55.17
C ASP A 133 -18.89 1.37 54.04
N VAL A 134 -17.62 1.24 53.58
CA VAL A 134 -17.06 2.09 52.52
C VAL A 134 -17.75 1.84 51.17
N LEU A 135 -18.00 0.58 50.84
CA LEU A 135 -18.63 0.19 49.57
C LEU A 135 -20.16 0.25 49.60
N GLN A 136 -20.75 0.46 50.78
CA GLN A 136 -22.20 0.40 51.01
C GLN A 136 -22.80 -0.93 50.52
N ARG A 137 -22.13 -2.04 50.86
CA ARG A 137 -22.52 -3.41 50.49
C ARG A 137 -22.84 -4.23 51.72
N ASP A 138 -23.48 -5.37 51.54
CA ASP A 138 -23.78 -6.28 52.64
C ASP A 138 -22.49 -6.92 53.19
N LYS A 139 -22.32 -6.92 54.52
CA LYS A 139 -21.12 -7.48 55.17
C LYS A 139 -20.92 -8.96 54.85
N GLN A 140 -21.99 -9.75 54.78
CA GLN A 140 -21.91 -11.18 54.50
C GLN A 140 -21.49 -11.44 53.05
N GLU A 141 -21.93 -10.58 52.13
CA GLU A 141 -21.45 -10.57 50.74
C GLU A 141 -19.94 -10.33 50.68
N ILE A 142 -19.43 -9.30 51.40
CA ILE A 142 -18.00 -9.00 51.48
C ILE A 142 -17.19 -10.17 52.09
N LEU A 143 -17.64 -10.76 53.20
CA LEU A 143 -17.00 -11.93 53.81
C LEU A 143 -16.87 -13.09 52.81
N THR A 144 -17.95 -13.35 52.06
CA THR A 144 -17.96 -14.41 51.04
C THR A 144 -16.95 -14.13 49.93
N GLU A 145 -16.81 -12.88 49.49
CA GLU A 145 -15.84 -12.48 48.48
C GLU A 145 -14.38 -12.57 48.97
N ILE A 146 -14.13 -12.23 50.24
CA ILE A 146 -12.81 -12.38 50.88
C ILE A 146 -12.42 -13.87 50.90
N ASP A 147 -13.31 -14.74 51.37
CA ASP A 147 -13.10 -16.20 51.42
C ASP A 147 -12.88 -16.79 50.02
N GLU A 148 -13.68 -16.37 49.04
CA GLU A 148 -13.53 -16.82 47.66
C GLU A 148 -12.19 -16.39 47.07
N THR A 149 -11.78 -15.15 47.30
CA THR A 149 -10.49 -14.62 46.85
C THR A 149 -9.34 -15.41 47.45
N TYR A 150 -9.37 -15.66 48.76
CA TYR A 150 -8.37 -16.46 49.46
C TYR A 150 -8.30 -17.89 48.89
N ARG A 151 -9.45 -18.53 48.64
CA ARG A 151 -9.54 -19.87 48.07
C ARG A 151 -8.93 -19.93 46.66
N ILE A 152 -9.26 -18.96 45.80
CA ILE A 152 -8.74 -18.88 44.44
C ILE A 152 -7.21 -18.71 44.47
N GLN A 153 -6.70 -17.77 45.27
CA GLN A 153 -5.26 -17.53 45.39
C GLN A 153 -4.52 -18.76 45.91
N THR A 154 -5.05 -19.39 46.96
CA THR A 154 -4.45 -20.60 47.54
C THR A 154 -4.40 -21.76 46.54
N ASN A 155 -5.48 -21.97 45.78
CA ASN A 155 -5.52 -23.02 44.75
C ASN A 155 -4.55 -22.73 43.60
N TYR A 156 -4.45 -21.47 43.17
CA TYR A 156 -3.51 -21.05 42.14
C TYR A 156 -2.06 -21.27 42.59
N ALA A 157 -1.70 -20.85 43.80
CA ALA A 157 -0.35 -21.03 44.36
C ALA A 157 0.01 -22.52 44.46
N ARG A 158 -0.89 -23.35 44.98
CA ARG A 158 -0.71 -24.82 45.06
C ARG A 158 -0.52 -25.45 43.67
N ARG A 159 -1.33 -25.07 42.68
CA ARG A 159 -1.26 -25.64 41.32
C ARG A 159 0.05 -25.28 40.61
N ASN A 160 0.55 -24.06 40.83
CA ASN A 160 1.74 -23.54 40.17
C ASN A 160 3.03 -23.70 41.00
N ARG A 161 2.94 -24.32 42.19
CA ARG A 161 4.07 -24.49 43.13
C ARG A 161 4.75 -23.15 43.47
N LEU A 162 3.93 -22.12 43.64
CA LEU A 162 4.40 -20.84 44.14
C LEU A 162 4.62 -20.96 45.66
N PRO A 163 5.63 -20.26 46.21
CA PRO A 163 5.84 -20.19 47.66
C PRO A 163 4.60 -19.68 48.40
#